data_AF-A0A5S3YU37-F1
#
_entry.id   AF-A0A5S3YU37-F1
#
_cell.length_a   1.000
_cell.length_b   1.000
_cell.length_c   1.000
_cell.angle_alpha   90.00
_cell.angle_beta   90.00
_cell.angle_gamma   90.00
#
_symmetry.space_group_name_H-M   'P 1'
#
loop_
_entity.id
_entity.type
_entity.pdbx_description
1 polymer ?
#
loop_
_entity_poly.entity_id
_entity_poly.type
_entity_poly.pdbx_seq_one_letter_code
_entity_poly.pdbx_strand_id
1 'polypeptide(L)'
;MFKYLPIISIVCLLQACKATQPEPFQKDRAPEDRTEYNGLRGMVQQQKDQNYLMSKELSDKCNEAKIDLAIAESEGNSSEIKENKKTISKMCI
;
A
#
# COMPACT_ATOMS: atom_id res chain seq x y z
N MET A 1 -17.67 45.08 -31.03
CA MET A 1 -16.60 44.10 -30.69
C MET A 1 -16.57 43.73 -29.19
N PHE A 2 -17.05 44.56 -28.26
CA PHE A 2 -17.03 44.27 -26.81
C PHE A 2 -18.09 43.28 -26.27
N LYS A 3 -19.07 42.83 -27.07
CA LYS A 3 -20.17 41.97 -26.58
C LYS A 3 -19.73 40.53 -26.25
N TYR A 4 -18.61 40.06 -26.82
CA TYR A 4 -18.11 38.69 -26.63
C TYR A 4 -16.98 38.60 -25.59
N LEU A 5 -16.53 39.73 -25.05
CA LEU A 5 -15.49 39.80 -24.01
C LEU A 5 -15.79 38.94 -22.76
N PRO A 6 -17.04 38.89 -22.22
CA PRO A 6 -17.31 38.05 -21.05
C PRO A 6 -17.27 36.56 -21.38
N ILE A 7 -17.61 36.17 -22.61
CA ILE A 7 -17.59 34.77 -23.07
C ILE A 7 -16.14 34.28 -23.19
N ILE A 8 -15.24 35.13 -23.69
CA ILE A 8 -13.80 34.81 -23.80
C ILE A 8 -13.17 34.66 -22.41
N SER A 9 -13.56 35.52 -21.45
CA SER A 9 -13.10 35.41 -20.05
C SER A 9 -13.49 34.07 -19.40
N ILE A 10 -14.71 33.58 -19.65
CA ILE A 10 -15.19 32.31 -19.09
C ILE A 10 -14.45 31.12 -19.73
N VAL A 11 -14.21 31.16 -21.04
CA VAL A 11 -13.49 30.09 -21.76
C VAL A 11 -12.02 30.01 -21.31
N CYS A 12 -11.37 31.15 -21.02
CA CYS A 12 -10.01 31.16 -20.49
C CYS A 12 -9.91 30.60 -19.07
N LEU A 13 -10.91 30.84 -18.21
CA LEU A 13 -10.93 30.28 -16.84
C LEU A 13 -11.10 28.76 -16.82
N LEU A 14 -11.82 28.17 -17.78
CA LEU A 14 -12.04 26.72 -17.88
C LEU A 14 -10.79 25.94 -18.33
N GLN A 15 -9.83 26.58 -19.00
CA GLN A 15 -8.57 25.95 -19.42
C GLN A 15 -7.64 25.66 -18.23
N ALA A 16 -7.77 26.40 -17.13
CA ALA A 16 -6.96 26.21 -15.93
C ALA A 16 -7.26 24.91 -15.17
N CYS A 17 -8.45 24.31 -15.35
CA CYS A 17 -8.78 23.02 -14.71
C CYS A 17 -7.97 21.82 -15.27
N LYS A 18 -7.35 21.94 -16.45
CA LYS A 18 -6.58 20.83 -17.05
C LYS A 18 -5.12 20.77 -16.61
N ALA A 19 -4.58 21.85 -16.03
CA ALA A 19 -3.17 21.93 -15.63
C ALA A 19 -2.86 21.17 -14.33
N THR A 20 -3.88 20.75 -13.58
CA THR A 20 -3.74 20.23 -12.21
C THR A 20 -4.19 18.78 -12.11
N GLN A 21 -3.92 17.94 -13.12
CA GLN A 21 -4.10 16.50 -12.93
C GLN A 21 -3.05 16.01 -11.93
N PRO A 22 -3.44 15.55 -10.74
CA PRO A 22 -2.48 15.05 -9.76
C PRO A 22 -1.77 13.83 -10.32
N GLU A 23 -0.53 13.62 -9.89
CA GLU A 23 0.20 12.39 -10.24
C GLU A 23 -0.65 11.17 -9.83
N PRO A 24 -0.61 10.08 -10.62
CA PRO A 24 -1.43 8.91 -10.33
C PRO A 24 -1.15 8.28 -8.96
N PHE A 25 0.05 8.42 -8.43
CA PHE A 25 0.45 8.04 -7.07
C PHE A 25 1.83 8.63 -6.75
N GLN A 26 2.22 8.58 -5.47
CA GLN A 26 3.53 9.03 -4.98
C GLN A 26 4.64 8.03 -5.35
N LYS A 27 5.14 8.10 -6.60
CA LYS A 27 6.10 7.14 -7.17
C LYS A 27 7.44 7.08 -6.45
N ASP A 28 7.84 8.20 -5.85
CA ASP A 28 9.07 8.40 -5.09
C ASP A 28 9.04 7.74 -3.70
N ARG A 29 7.86 7.29 -3.26
CA ARG A 29 7.67 6.64 -1.96
C ARG A 29 7.61 5.12 -2.08
N ALA A 30 8.07 4.44 -1.04
CA ALA A 30 7.87 3.01 -0.87
C ALA A 30 6.38 2.69 -0.72
N PRO A 31 5.93 1.47 -1.08
CA PRO A 31 4.52 1.06 -0.91
C PRO A 31 3.95 1.32 0.49
N GLU A 32 4.77 1.19 1.53
CA GLU A 32 4.42 1.42 2.93
C GLU A 32 4.09 2.88 3.25
N ASP A 33 4.70 3.83 2.52
CA ASP A 33 4.65 5.26 2.82
C ASP A 33 3.75 6.03 1.84
N ARG A 34 3.12 5.34 0.89
CA ARG A 34 2.22 5.93 -0.10
C ARG A 34 0.84 6.19 0.50
N THR A 35 0.40 7.43 0.43
CA THR A 35 -0.91 7.88 0.96
C THR A 35 -1.91 8.27 -0.12
N GLU A 36 -1.47 8.45 -1.37
CA GLU A 36 -2.30 9.00 -2.45
C GLU A 36 -2.27 8.14 -3.71
N TYR A 37 -3.48 7.87 -4.23
CA TYR A 37 -3.71 7.13 -5.48
C TYR A 37 -4.82 7.84 -6.27
N ASN A 38 -4.49 8.32 -7.46
CA ASN A 38 -5.37 9.11 -8.31
C ASN A 38 -5.60 8.46 -9.67
N GLY A 39 -6.85 8.46 -10.12
CA GLY A 39 -7.25 7.94 -11.42
C GLY A 39 -7.00 6.43 -11.60
N LEU A 40 -7.17 5.95 -12.83
CA LEU A 40 -7.10 4.53 -13.14
C LEU A 40 -5.72 3.91 -12.83
N ARG A 41 -4.64 4.63 -13.14
CA ARG A 41 -3.28 4.18 -12.86
C ARG A 41 -2.99 4.13 -11.36
N GLY A 42 -3.53 5.08 -10.59
CA GLY A 42 -3.46 5.06 -9.13
C GLY A 42 -4.15 3.84 -8.54
N MET A 43 -5.36 3.50 -8.97
CA MET A 43 -6.08 2.32 -8.48
C MET A 43 -5.34 1.00 -8.79
N VAL A 44 -4.78 0.88 -9.99
CA VAL A 44 -3.96 -0.29 -10.34
C VAL A 44 -2.73 -0.40 -9.43
N GLN A 45 -2.09 0.74 -9.14
CA GLN A 45 -0.94 0.74 -8.22
C GLN A 45 -1.36 0.42 -6.79
N GLN A 46 -2.48 0.94 -6.32
CA GLN A 46 -3.02 0.67 -4.99
C GLN A 46 -3.24 -0.84 -4.78
N GLN A 47 -3.79 -1.54 -5.78
CA GLN A 47 -3.97 -2.98 -5.71
C GLN A 47 -2.64 -3.73 -5.60
N LYS A 48 -1.62 -3.30 -6.36
CA LYS A 48 -0.27 -3.90 -6.29
C LYS A 48 0.36 -3.67 -4.92
N ASP A 49 0.27 -2.46 -4.40
CA ASP A 49 0.85 -2.08 -3.13
C ASP A 49 0.13 -2.82 -1.99
N GLN A 50 -1.20 -2.94 -2.02
CA GLN A 50 -1.95 -3.75 -1.05
C GLN A 50 -1.55 -5.23 -1.06
N ASN A 51 -1.40 -5.83 -2.23
CA ASN A 51 -0.94 -7.21 -2.33
C ASN A 51 0.48 -7.38 -1.76
N TYR A 52 1.38 -6.45 -2.08
CA TYR A 52 2.73 -6.42 -1.52
C TYR A 52 2.72 -6.31 0.00
N LEU A 53 1.97 -5.35 0.55
CA LEU A 53 1.88 -5.11 1.99
C LEU A 53 1.29 -6.32 2.73
N MET A 54 0.27 -6.96 2.16
CA MET A 54 -0.30 -8.19 2.72
C MET A 54 0.71 -9.35 2.72
N SER A 55 1.45 -9.54 1.62
CA SER A 55 2.50 -10.56 1.57
C SER A 55 3.65 -10.28 2.53
N LYS A 56 4.05 -9.00 2.66
CA LYS A 56 5.05 -8.56 3.61
C LYS A 56 4.62 -8.83 5.04
N GLU A 57 3.41 -8.40 5.42
CA GLU A 57 2.86 -8.63 6.76
C GLU A 57 2.82 -10.13 7.10
N LEU A 58 2.42 -10.98 6.15
CA LEU A 58 2.43 -12.43 6.34
C LEU A 58 3.84 -12.97 6.55
N SER A 59 4.81 -12.49 5.77
CA SER A 59 6.22 -12.86 5.93
C SER A 59 6.78 -12.41 7.29
N ASP A 60 6.45 -11.20 7.73
CA ASP A 60 6.92 -10.65 9.00
C ASP A 60 6.37 -11.47 10.18
N LYS A 61 5.07 -11.78 10.17
CA LYS A 61 4.43 -12.69 11.15
C LYS A 61 5.03 -14.09 11.14
N CYS A 62 5.34 -14.62 9.96
CA CYS A 62 6.02 -15.91 9.84
C CYS A 62 7.42 -15.89 10.48
N ASN A 63 8.17 -14.81 10.28
CA ASN A 63 9.50 -14.64 10.86
C ASN A 63 9.43 -14.50 12.39
N GLU A 64 8.46 -13.74 12.89
CA GLU A 64 8.18 -13.62 14.33
C GLU A 64 7.87 -14.99 14.94
N ALA A 65 6.95 -15.76 14.35
CA ALA A 65 6.62 -17.11 14.85
C ALA A 65 7.82 -18.08 14.85
N LYS A 66 8.77 -17.91 13.92
CA LYS A 66 10.03 -18.70 13.92
C LYS A 66 10.97 -18.29 15.05
N ILE A 67 11.03 -16.99 15.36
CA ILE A 67 11.80 -16.48 16.51
C ILE A 67 11.19 -17.02 17.81
N ASP A 68 9.86 -16.94 17.95
CA ASP A 68 9.15 -17.45 19.14
C ASP A 68 9.33 -18.95 19.29
N LEU A 69 9.36 -19.71 18.19
CA LEU A 69 9.70 -21.13 18.23
C LEU A 69 11.11 -21.35 18.79
N ALA A 70 12.11 -20.59 18.34
CA ALA A 70 13.49 -20.72 18.81
C ALA A 70 13.63 -20.37 20.29
N ILE A 71 12.88 -19.37 20.77
CA ILE A 71 12.81 -19.02 22.20
C ILE A 71 12.19 -20.18 22.98
N ALA A 72 11.02 -20.67 22.57
CA ALA A 72 10.34 -21.77 23.23
C ALA A 72 11.16 -23.07 23.25
N GLU A 73 11.92 -23.36 22.18
CA GLU A 73 12.87 -24.48 22.13
C GLU A 73 14.03 -24.29 23.12
N SER A 74 14.52 -23.06 23.29
CA SER A 74 15.57 -22.74 24.27
C SER A 74 15.08 -22.85 25.72
N GLU A 75 13.82 -22.52 25.97
CA GLU A 75 13.18 -22.58 27.30
C GLU A 75 12.60 -23.97 27.63
N GLY A 76 12.55 -24.89 26.66
CA GLY A 76 11.95 -26.22 26.83
C GLY A 76 10.43 -26.21 26.96
N ASN A 77 9.75 -25.15 26.49
CA ASN A 77 8.30 -25.00 26.60
C ASN A 77 7.57 -25.79 25.51
N SER A 78 7.31 -27.07 25.78
CA SER A 78 6.69 -28.00 24.83
C SER A 78 5.31 -27.58 24.28
N SER A 79 4.55 -26.78 25.03
CA SER A 79 3.24 -26.26 24.58
C SER A 79 3.44 -25.22 23.48
N GLU A 80 4.28 -24.22 23.74
CA GLU A 80 4.58 -23.13 22.81
C GLU A 80 5.32 -23.62 21.56
N ILE A 81 6.22 -24.61 21.71
CA ILE A 81 6.87 -25.26 20.56
C ILE A 81 5.82 -25.84 19.60
N LYS A 82 4.79 -26.53 20.14
CA LYS A 82 3.74 -27.14 19.32
C LYS A 82 2.85 -26.09 18.67
N GLU A 83 2.53 -25.03 19.40
CA GLU A 83 1.72 -23.93 18.90
C GLU A 83 2.45 -23.16 17.79
N ASN A 84 3.70 -22.76 18.02
CA ASN A 84 4.50 -22.03 17.05
C ASN A 84 4.75 -22.85 15.77
N LYS A 85 5.01 -24.16 15.89
CA LYS A 85 5.09 -25.06 14.71
C LYS A 85 3.80 -25.11 13.90
N LYS A 86 2.64 -25.10 14.57
CA LYS A 86 1.33 -25.08 13.91
C LYS A 86 1.07 -23.72 13.23
N THR A 87 1.44 -22.63 13.87
CA THR A 87 1.32 -21.27 13.32
C THR A 87 2.19 -21.10 12.08
N ILE A 88 3.46 -21.49 12.16
CA ILE A 88 4.40 -21.51 11.03
C ILE A 88 3.82 -22.33 9.87
N SER A 89 3.35 -23.55 10.12
CA SER A 89 2.78 -24.41 9.08
C SER A 89 1.54 -23.82 8.38
N LYS A 90 0.83 -22.89 9.03
CA LYS A 90 -0.37 -22.26 8.47
C LYS A 90 -0.07 -20.95 7.74
N MET A 91 0.88 -20.17 8.24
CA MET A 91 1.13 -18.81 7.80
C MET A 91 2.34 -18.68 6.87
N CYS A 92 3.37 -19.51 7.08
CA CYS A 92 4.55 -19.54 6.23
C CYS A 92 4.26 -20.40 5.00
N ILE A 93 3.97 -19.76 3.86
CA ILE A 93 3.84 -20.40 2.54
C ILE A 93 5.22 -20.47 1.88
#